data_AF-A0A166E5I1-F1
#
_entry.id   AF-A0A166E5I1-F1
#
_cell.length_a   1.000
_cell.length_b   1.000
_cell.length_c   1.000
_cell.angle_alpha   90.00
_cell.angle_beta   90.00
_cell.angle_gamma   90.00
#
_symmetry.space_group_name_H-M   'P 1'
#
loop_
_entity.id
_entity.type
_entity.pdbx_description
1 polymer ?
#
loop_
_entity_poly.entity_id
_entity_poly.type
_entity_poly.pdbx_seq_one_letter_code
_entity_poly.pdbx_strand_id
1 'polypeptide(L)'
;MDVEEPDWETITRNLFKNYTIQLVPGVILFYDYFLTLDEEVTHYWQRHRPFTWISILFLATRYVTLLSFTPVFISMLTGNATLGCGVIQDFHNVFEIILQVPVGCLCTIRVYALYSQDRRVLIGLILSGVILLAAATVSSFNNSVIFWSAAPFCATIQTDREATRLAVAWGTVLLYDVVIFFLTALRAFRLWNAGSVLHTVLRDGLFYFCALSAVNIVNIVNFVTLLKPTFASLTNALSVTLISRLMLNLRSNADRDPSLNEDIELHVVHADLDTVLSSDVETRAER
;
A
#
# COMPACT_ATOMS: atom_id res chain seq x y z
N MET A 1 39.32 28.50 -15.13
CA MET A 1 38.12 27.70 -14.80
C MET A 1 38.67 26.43 -14.20
N ASP A 2 38.91 26.47 -12.90
CA ASP A 2 39.40 25.30 -12.18
C ASP A 2 38.24 24.32 -12.09
N VAL A 3 38.43 23.15 -12.70
CA VAL A 3 37.48 22.04 -12.60
C VAL A 3 37.62 21.54 -11.17
N GLU A 4 36.67 21.89 -10.30
CA GLU A 4 36.59 21.31 -8.95
C GLU A 4 36.67 19.79 -9.06
N GLU A 5 37.63 19.18 -8.35
CA GLU A 5 37.74 17.73 -8.28
C GLU A 5 36.44 17.15 -7.70
N PRO A 6 35.88 16.11 -8.33
CA PRO A 6 34.66 15.49 -7.83
C PRO A 6 34.92 14.86 -6.45
N ASP A 7 34.13 15.27 -5.46
CA ASP A 7 34.16 14.72 -4.10
C ASP A 7 33.63 13.27 -4.09
N TRP A 8 34.55 12.32 -4.28
CA TRP A 8 34.28 10.89 -4.33
C TRP A 8 33.69 10.33 -3.04
N GLU A 9 34.00 10.92 -1.87
CA GLU A 9 33.44 10.47 -0.59
C GLU A 9 31.95 10.78 -0.52
N THR A 10 31.56 11.98 -0.94
CA THR A 10 30.15 12.38 -0.99
C THR A 10 29.37 11.57 -2.00
N ILE A 11 29.95 11.30 -3.18
CA ILE A 11 29.32 10.44 -4.21
C ILE A 11 29.11 9.02 -3.67
N THR A 12 30.15 8.40 -3.11
CA THR A 12 30.09 7.02 -2.59
C THR A 12 29.08 6.90 -1.46
N ARG A 13 29.05 7.87 -0.53
CA ARG A 13 28.08 7.92 0.57
C ARG A 13 26.64 8.04 0.08
N ASN A 14 26.39 8.87 -0.93
CA ASN A 14 25.06 9.04 -1.50
C ASN A 14 24.61 7.79 -2.28
N LEU A 15 25.52 7.14 -2.99
CA LEU A 15 25.26 5.86 -3.66
C LEU A 15 24.89 4.76 -2.66
N PHE A 16 25.66 4.62 -1.58
CA PHE A 16 25.39 3.62 -0.54
C PHE A 16 24.03 3.84 0.15
N LYS A 17 23.68 5.10 0.43
CA LYS A 17 22.37 5.45 1.00
C LYS A 17 21.23 5.03 0.06
N ASN A 18 21.30 5.42 -1.21
CA ASN A 18 20.28 5.03 -2.21
C ASN A 18 20.20 3.51 -2.36
N TYR A 19 21.35 2.82 -2.38
CA TYR A 19 21.43 1.37 -2.46
C TYR A 19 20.70 0.69 -1.30
N THR A 20 20.98 1.12 -0.08
CA THR A 20 20.39 0.53 1.13
C THR A 20 18.88 0.78 1.18
N ILE A 21 18.45 2.00 0.86
CA ILE A 21 17.03 2.39 0.97
C ILE A 21 16.16 1.65 -0.06
N GLN A 22 16.66 1.34 -1.25
CA GLN A 22 15.89 0.58 -2.24
C GLN A 22 15.96 -0.95 -2.04
N LEU A 23 17.06 -1.46 -1.48
CA LEU A 23 17.24 -2.89 -1.25
C LEU A 23 16.36 -3.41 -0.11
N VAL A 24 16.29 -2.67 1.00
CA VAL A 24 15.57 -3.08 2.22
C VAL A 24 14.08 -3.39 1.95
N PRO A 25 13.29 -2.54 1.25
CA PRO A 25 11.90 -2.83 0.91
C PRO A 25 11.74 -4.13 0.13
N GLY A 26 12.57 -4.35 -0.89
CA GLY A 26 12.53 -5.56 -1.70
C GLY A 26 12.82 -6.81 -0.88
N VAL A 27 13.87 -6.78 -0.05
CA VAL A 27 14.21 -7.92 0.83
C VAL A 27 13.10 -8.22 1.81
N ILE A 28 12.52 -7.22 2.48
CA ILE A 28 11.40 -7.41 3.39
C ILE A 28 10.22 -8.06 2.67
N LEU A 29 9.89 -7.56 1.48
CA LEU A 29 8.73 -8.02 0.72
C LEU A 29 8.88 -9.46 0.22
N PHE A 30 10.03 -9.82 -0.36
CA PHE A 30 10.29 -11.19 -0.79
C PHE A 30 10.37 -12.14 0.41
N TYR A 31 11.05 -11.74 1.48
CA TYR A 31 11.15 -12.55 2.69
C TYR A 31 9.78 -12.82 3.32
N ASP A 32 8.94 -11.80 3.42
CA ASP A 32 7.58 -11.93 3.92
C ASP A 32 6.70 -12.83 3.05
N TYR A 33 6.81 -12.67 1.72
CA TYR A 33 6.09 -13.49 0.76
C TYR A 33 6.38 -14.98 0.96
N PHE A 34 7.67 -15.36 1.02
CA PHE A 34 8.04 -16.77 1.19
C PHE A 34 7.60 -17.34 2.54
N LEU A 35 7.66 -16.54 3.61
CA LEU A 35 7.18 -16.97 4.93
C LEU A 35 5.67 -17.23 4.96
N THR A 36 4.90 -16.44 4.24
CA THR A 36 3.43 -16.48 4.28
C THR A 36 2.82 -17.28 3.13
N LEU A 37 3.64 -17.86 2.26
CA LEU A 37 3.20 -18.63 1.09
C LEU A 37 2.41 -19.88 1.48
N ASP A 38 2.85 -20.61 2.51
CA ASP A 38 2.20 -21.84 2.98
C ASP A 38 0.78 -21.55 3.49
N GLU A 39 0.64 -20.48 4.27
CA GLU A 39 -0.66 -19.99 4.74
C GLU A 39 -1.51 -19.50 3.55
N GLU A 40 -0.94 -18.77 2.59
CA GLU A 40 -1.66 -18.31 1.40
C GLU A 40 -2.25 -19.48 0.61
N VAL A 41 -1.43 -20.50 0.30
CA VAL A 41 -1.86 -21.68 -0.45
C VAL A 41 -2.95 -22.43 0.29
N THR A 42 -2.82 -22.55 1.61
CA THR A 42 -3.80 -23.23 2.45
C THR A 42 -5.14 -22.48 2.51
N HIS A 43 -5.14 -21.15 2.61
CA HIS A 43 -6.38 -20.39 2.88
C HIS A 43 -7.05 -19.79 1.64
N TYR A 44 -6.30 -19.54 0.56
CA TYR A 44 -6.81 -18.88 -0.66
C TYR A 44 -6.84 -19.80 -1.89
N TRP A 45 -5.93 -20.77 -2.01
CA TRP A 45 -5.78 -21.57 -3.25
C TRP A 45 -6.49 -22.93 -3.21
N GLN A 46 -7.28 -23.23 -2.17
CA GLN A 46 -8.02 -24.49 -2.08
C GLN A 46 -9.15 -24.58 -3.13
N ARG A 47 -9.19 -25.72 -3.84
CA ARG A 47 -10.10 -25.99 -4.97
C ARG A 47 -11.60 -25.91 -4.64
N HIS A 48 -11.98 -26.00 -3.37
CA HIS A 48 -13.38 -25.98 -2.94
C HIS A 48 -13.87 -24.61 -2.48
N ARG A 49 -13.03 -23.56 -2.50
CA ARG A 49 -13.38 -22.22 -2.02
C ARG A 49 -13.62 -21.27 -3.21
N PRO A 50 -14.74 -20.53 -3.25
CA PRO A 50 -14.95 -19.52 -4.29
C PRO A 50 -14.03 -18.32 -4.07
N PHE A 51 -13.48 -17.78 -5.15
CA PHE A 51 -12.74 -16.51 -5.12
C PHE A 51 -13.70 -15.35 -4.85
N THR A 52 -13.64 -14.80 -3.64
CA THR A 52 -14.36 -13.57 -3.30
C THR A 52 -13.66 -12.34 -3.88
N TRP A 53 -14.39 -11.24 -4.05
CA TRP A 53 -13.81 -9.98 -4.52
C TRP A 53 -12.65 -9.50 -3.63
N ILE A 54 -12.76 -9.68 -2.31
CA ILE A 54 -11.72 -9.35 -1.34
C ILE A 54 -10.47 -10.23 -1.56
N SER A 55 -10.67 -11.53 -1.87
CA SER A 55 -9.57 -12.43 -2.22
C SER A 55 -8.83 -11.99 -3.48
N ILE A 56 -9.56 -11.54 -4.50
CA ILE A 56 -8.95 -11.02 -5.73
C ILE A 56 -8.16 -9.75 -5.44
N LEU A 57 -8.70 -8.81 -4.68
CA LEU A 57 -8.00 -7.57 -4.30
C LEU A 57 -6.74 -7.85 -3.47
N PHE A 58 -6.80 -8.80 -2.54
CA PHE A 58 -5.65 -9.24 -1.76
C PHE A 58 -4.55 -9.84 -2.65
N LEU A 59 -4.90 -10.79 -3.53
CA LEU A 59 -3.93 -11.40 -4.44
C LEU A 59 -3.37 -10.37 -5.42
N ALA A 60 -4.22 -9.51 -6.00
CA ALA A 60 -3.78 -8.43 -6.87
C ALA A 60 -2.76 -7.53 -6.18
N THR A 61 -3.05 -7.07 -4.96
CA THR A 61 -2.13 -6.23 -4.17
C THR A 61 -0.79 -6.93 -3.98
N ARG A 62 -0.80 -8.20 -3.56
CA ARG A 62 0.41 -8.96 -3.24
C ARG A 62 1.27 -9.25 -4.48
N TYR A 63 0.67 -9.76 -5.55
CA TYR A 63 1.41 -10.14 -6.77
C TYR A 63 1.82 -8.94 -7.62
N VAL A 64 1.02 -7.87 -7.68
CA VAL A 64 1.41 -6.62 -8.38
C VAL A 64 2.64 -6.00 -7.70
N THR A 65 2.70 -6.02 -6.37
CA THR A 65 3.87 -5.49 -5.64
C THR A 65 5.11 -6.35 -5.89
N LEU A 66 5.00 -7.69 -5.82
CA LEU A 66 6.12 -8.59 -6.15
C LEU A 66 6.62 -8.36 -7.57
N LEU A 67 5.71 -8.25 -8.53
CA LEU A 67 6.04 -7.99 -9.92
C LEU A 67 6.74 -6.64 -10.09
N SER A 68 6.30 -5.60 -9.37
CA SER A 68 6.94 -4.28 -9.38
C SER A 68 8.40 -4.32 -8.92
N PHE A 69 8.71 -5.07 -7.85
CA PHE A 69 10.05 -5.15 -7.29
C PHE A 69 10.98 -6.16 -8.00
N THR A 70 10.44 -7.11 -8.77
CA THR A 70 11.23 -8.20 -9.38
C THR A 70 12.31 -7.69 -10.36
N PRO A 71 12.01 -6.82 -11.35
CA PRO A 71 13.02 -6.33 -12.28
C PRO A 71 14.11 -5.51 -11.60
N VAL A 72 13.72 -4.71 -10.59
CA VAL A 72 14.64 -3.90 -9.77
C VAL A 72 15.60 -4.82 -9.00
N PHE A 73 15.07 -5.87 -8.39
CA PHE A 73 15.85 -6.85 -7.61
C PHE A 73 16.80 -7.67 -8.49
N ILE A 74 16.35 -8.09 -9.69
CA ILE A 74 17.21 -8.82 -10.65
C ILE A 74 18.34 -7.92 -11.18
N SER A 75 18.03 -6.67 -11.55
CA SER A 75 19.03 -5.71 -12.00
C SER A 75 20.10 -5.44 -10.94
N MET A 76 19.70 -5.46 -9.66
CA MET A 76 20.61 -5.32 -8.53
C MET A 76 21.56 -6.52 -8.39
N LEU A 77 21.04 -7.75 -8.44
CA LEU A 77 21.84 -8.96 -8.27
C LEU A 77 22.82 -9.20 -9.42
N THR A 78 22.42 -8.83 -10.63
CA THR A 78 23.22 -9.06 -11.85
C THR A 78 24.17 -7.92 -12.17
N GLY A 79 23.99 -6.75 -11.54
CA GLY A 79 24.76 -5.53 -11.85
C GLY A 79 24.52 -4.99 -13.27
N ASN A 80 23.57 -5.56 -14.02
CA ASN A 80 23.31 -5.23 -15.41
C ASN A 80 21.82 -4.94 -15.63
N ALA A 81 21.51 -3.75 -16.15
CA ALA A 81 20.17 -3.41 -16.61
C ALA A 81 20.00 -3.84 -18.08
N THR A 82 19.61 -5.09 -18.32
CA THR A 82 19.49 -5.68 -19.67
C THR A 82 18.51 -4.93 -20.59
N LEU A 83 17.46 -4.33 -20.01
CA LEU A 83 16.41 -3.56 -20.70
C LEU A 83 16.64 -2.04 -20.66
N GLY A 84 17.77 -1.59 -20.07
CA GLY A 84 18.05 -0.19 -19.81
C GLY A 84 17.43 0.33 -18.51
N CYS A 85 18.16 1.20 -17.84
CA CYS A 85 17.84 1.73 -16.52
C CYS A 85 16.50 2.48 -16.44
N GLY A 86 16.18 3.26 -17.47
CA GLY A 86 14.94 4.03 -17.50
C GLY A 86 13.70 3.16 -17.55
N VAL A 87 13.73 2.12 -18.38
CA VAL A 87 12.58 1.21 -18.55
C VAL A 87 12.24 0.48 -17.26
N ILE A 88 13.26 0.02 -16.52
CA ILE A 88 13.05 -0.70 -15.25
C ILE A 88 12.44 0.23 -14.19
N GLN A 89 12.94 1.46 -14.09
CA GLN A 89 12.45 2.41 -13.10
C GLN A 89 11.05 2.95 -13.45
N ASP A 90 10.79 3.22 -14.72
CA ASP A 90 9.46 3.63 -15.20
C ASP A 90 8.44 2.50 -14.98
N PHE A 91 8.83 1.26 -15.25
CA PHE A 91 8.03 0.08 -14.94
C PHE A 91 7.69 0.02 -13.44
N HIS A 92 8.69 0.16 -12.56
CA HIS A 92 8.47 0.14 -11.12
C HIS A 92 7.50 1.24 -10.66
N ASN A 93 7.73 2.47 -11.10
CA ASN A 93 6.89 3.62 -10.76
C ASN A 93 5.44 3.45 -11.23
N VAL A 94 5.22 2.96 -12.45
CA VAL A 94 3.88 2.72 -13.00
C VAL A 94 3.14 1.65 -12.18
N PHE A 95 3.82 0.55 -11.84
CA PHE A 95 3.22 -0.51 -11.04
C PHE A 95 2.91 -0.06 -9.61
N GLU A 96 3.75 0.79 -9.00
CA GLU A 96 3.43 1.40 -7.70
C GLU A 96 2.17 2.29 -7.75
N ILE A 97 1.98 3.06 -8.83
CA ILE A 97 0.75 3.86 -9.02
C ILE A 97 -0.47 2.95 -9.16
N ILE A 98 -0.35 1.88 -9.96
CA ILE A 98 -1.44 0.90 -10.15
C ILE A 98 -1.80 0.22 -8.82
N LEU A 99 -0.81 -0.07 -7.98
CA LEU A 99 -0.97 -0.72 -6.69
C LEU A 99 -1.77 0.13 -5.68
N GLN A 100 -1.75 1.45 -5.80
CA GLN A 100 -2.45 2.33 -4.86
C GLN A 100 -3.98 2.09 -4.86
N VAL A 101 -4.54 1.68 -6.00
CA VAL A 101 -5.98 1.42 -6.14
C VAL A 101 -6.44 0.21 -5.31
N PRO A 102 -5.93 -1.02 -5.51
CA PRO A 102 -6.37 -2.17 -4.73
C PRO A 102 -6.03 -2.03 -3.24
N VAL A 103 -4.89 -1.42 -2.88
CA VAL A 103 -4.55 -1.11 -1.48
C VAL A 103 -5.58 -0.17 -0.87
N GLY A 104 -5.92 0.93 -1.56
CA GLY A 104 -6.94 1.88 -1.12
C GLY A 104 -8.31 1.24 -0.95
N CYS A 105 -8.71 0.35 -1.87
CA CYS A 105 -9.95 -0.43 -1.75
C CYS A 105 -9.96 -1.31 -0.50
N LEU A 106 -8.90 -2.10 -0.26
CA LEU A 106 -8.80 -2.96 0.92
C LEU A 106 -8.87 -2.17 2.23
N CYS A 107 -8.13 -1.06 2.30
CA CYS A 107 -8.17 -0.14 3.43
C CYS A 107 -9.58 0.44 3.65
N THR A 108 -10.26 0.86 2.59
CA THR A 108 -11.62 1.41 2.66
C THR A 108 -12.63 0.38 3.15
N ILE A 109 -12.61 -0.83 2.58
CA ILE A 109 -13.49 -1.93 2.98
C ILE A 109 -13.31 -2.24 4.47
N ARG A 110 -12.06 -2.25 4.94
CA ARG A 110 -11.75 -2.49 6.35
C ARG A 110 -12.32 -1.40 7.26
N VAL A 111 -12.16 -0.12 6.92
CA VAL A 111 -12.73 0.98 7.70
C VAL A 111 -14.26 0.93 7.69
N TYR A 112 -14.84 0.65 6.52
CA TYR A 112 -16.28 0.52 6.35
C TYR A 112 -16.88 -0.58 7.26
N ALA A 113 -16.24 -1.75 7.29
CA ALA A 113 -16.63 -2.84 8.18
C ALA A 113 -16.52 -2.43 9.67
N LEU A 114 -15.45 -1.72 10.05
CA LEU A 114 -15.21 -1.30 11.43
C LEU A 114 -16.22 -0.23 11.92
N TYR A 115 -16.76 0.57 11.00
CA TYR A 115 -17.83 1.53 11.25
C TYR A 115 -19.23 0.95 11.09
N SER A 116 -19.37 -0.38 11.25
CA SER A 116 -20.66 -1.06 11.22
C SER A 116 -21.43 -0.78 9.92
N GLN A 117 -20.72 -0.74 8.79
CA GLN A 117 -21.28 -0.58 7.45
C GLN A 117 -22.00 0.77 7.22
N ASP A 118 -21.62 1.83 7.94
CA ASP A 118 -22.16 3.18 7.70
C ASP A 118 -21.73 3.74 6.33
N ARG A 119 -22.69 3.86 5.41
CA ARG A 119 -22.47 4.36 4.04
C ARG A 119 -21.91 5.77 3.99
N ARG A 120 -22.13 6.59 5.02
CA ARG A 120 -21.58 7.96 5.06
C ARG A 120 -20.06 7.95 5.12
N VAL A 121 -19.49 7.02 5.90
CA VAL A 121 -18.05 6.83 6.00
C VAL A 121 -17.48 6.32 4.68
N LEU A 122 -18.17 5.37 4.03
CA LEU A 122 -17.78 4.85 2.72
C LEU A 122 -17.75 5.95 1.65
N ILE A 123 -18.82 6.73 1.53
CA ILE A 123 -18.91 7.84 0.57
C ILE A 123 -17.79 8.85 0.84
N GLY A 124 -17.57 9.22 2.11
CA GLY A 124 -16.49 10.14 2.50
C GLY A 124 -15.10 9.63 2.11
N LEU A 125 -14.83 8.33 2.28
CA LEU A 125 -13.56 7.69 1.93
C LEU A 125 -13.35 7.53 0.43
N ILE A 126 -14.41 7.24 -0.33
CA ILE A 126 -14.34 7.17 -1.79
C ILE A 126 -14.08 8.57 -2.36
N LEU A 127 -14.82 9.58 -1.89
CA LEU A 127 -14.64 10.96 -2.35
C LEU A 127 -13.24 11.48 -2.02
N SER A 128 -12.75 11.27 -0.80
CA SER A 128 -11.39 11.68 -0.43
C SER A 128 -10.33 10.93 -1.24
N GLY A 129 -10.52 9.62 -1.47
CA GLY A 129 -9.62 8.81 -2.29
C GLY A 129 -9.56 9.29 -3.73
N VAL A 130 -10.70 9.57 -4.36
CA VAL A 130 -10.76 10.08 -5.75
C VAL A 130 -10.11 11.46 -5.86
N ILE A 131 -10.39 12.37 -4.92
CA ILE A 131 -9.80 13.73 -4.92
C ILE A 131 -8.28 13.65 -4.78
N LEU A 132 -7.77 12.85 -3.84
CA LEU A 132 -6.33 12.72 -3.59
C LEU A 132 -5.63 12.01 -4.75
N LEU A 133 -6.24 10.99 -5.34
CA LEU A 133 -5.70 10.31 -6.53
C LEU A 133 -5.64 11.25 -7.74
N ALA A 134 -6.67 12.07 -7.95
CA ALA A 134 -6.66 13.09 -9.01
C ALA A 134 -5.54 14.12 -8.78
N ALA A 135 -5.38 14.61 -7.54
CA ALA A 135 -4.30 15.52 -7.17
C ALA A 135 -2.91 14.90 -7.38
N ALA A 136 -2.73 13.62 -7.04
CA ALA A 136 -1.51 12.87 -7.29
C ALA A 136 -1.19 12.79 -8.80
N THR A 137 -2.18 12.45 -9.60
CA THR A 137 -2.04 12.27 -11.07
C THR A 137 -1.63 13.58 -11.75
N VAL A 138 -2.27 14.69 -11.38
CA VAL A 138 -1.94 16.03 -11.90
C VAL A 138 -0.53 16.43 -11.49
N SER A 139 -0.14 16.15 -10.24
CA SER A 139 1.18 16.49 -9.72
C SER A 139 2.29 15.72 -10.45
N SER A 140 2.04 14.46 -10.82
CA SER A 140 3.00 13.59 -11.51
C SER A 140 3.07 13.78 -13.04
N PHE A 141 2.20 14.58 -13.65
CA PHE A 141 2.11 14.70 -15.10
C PHE A 141 3.35 15.35 -15.73
N ASN A 142 3.98 14.76 -16.74
CA ASN A 142 5.11 15.37 -17.48
C ASN A 142 6.44 15.48 -16.69
N ASN A 143 6.67 14.64 -15.68
CA ASN A 143 7.93 14.62 -14.96
C ASN A 143 9.05 14.02 -15.84
N SER A 144 10.02 14.86 -16.23
CA SER A 144 11.18 14.40 -17.01
C SER A 144 12.26 13.88 -16.06
N VAL A 145 12.50 12.57 -16.09
CA VAL A 145 13.50 11.92 -15.22
C VAL A 145 14.71 11.53 -16.04
N ILE A 146 15.91 11.87 -15.55
CA ILE A 146 17.17 11.44 -16.15
C ILE A 146 17.72 10.29 -15.32
N PHE A 147 18.08 9.19 -15.97
CA PHE A 147 18.60 8.00 -15.30
C PHE A 147 20.12 8.00 -15.30
N TRP A 148 20.71 7.80 -14.13
CA TRP A 148 22.15 7.64 -14.00
C TRP A 148 22.51 6.16 -14.15
N SER A 149 22.84 5.77 -15.37
CA SER A 149 23.14 4.37 -15.74
C SER A 149 24.41 3.81 -15.09
N ALA A 150 25.34 4.69 -14.69
CA ALA A 150 26.55 4.30 -13.97
C ALA A 150 26.34 4.14 -12.45
N ALA A 151 25.18 4.57 -11.92
CA ALA A 151 24.83 4.36 -10.52
C ALA A 151 24.25 2.96 -10.29
N PRO A 152 24.59 2.30 -9.17
CA PRO A 152 23.80 1.18 -8.65
C PRO A 152 22.30 1.56 -8.59
N PHE A 153 21.43 0.63 -9.00
CA PHE A 153 19.97 0.83 -9.08
C PHE A 153 19.46 1.90 -10.05
N CYS A 154 20.24 2.29 -11.06
CA CYS A 154 19.73 3.20 -12.08
C CYS A 154 19.22 4.52 -11.47
N ALA A 155 19.98 5.06 -10.52
CA ALA A 155 19.55 6.18 -9.69
C ALA A 155 19.02 7.34 -10.55
N THR A 156 17.87 7.87 -10.17
CA THR A 156 17.25 8.97 -10.90
C THR A 156 17.83 10.30 -10.45
N ILE A 157 18.29 11.09 -11.41
CA ILE A 157 18.60 12.50 -11.21
C ILE A 157 17.35 13.29 -11.62
N GLN A 158 16.74 13.91 -10.62
CA GLN A 158 15.60 14.80 -10.78
C GLN A 158 16.03 16.23 -10.43
N THR A 159 15.48 17.21 -11.15
CA THR A 159 15.59 18.62 -10.75
C THR A 159 14.75 18.89 -9.51
N ASP A 160 15.04 19.96 -8.77
CA ASP A 160 14.30 20.29 -7.54
C ASP A 160 12.81 20.49 -7.79
N ARG A 161 12.45 21.00 -8.97
CA ARG A 161 11.06 21.18 -9.40
C ARG A 161 10.36 19.83 -9.56
N GLU A 162 10.97 18.88 -10.25
CA GLU A 162 10.38 17.54 -10.45
C GLU A 162 10.32 16.76 -9.14
N ALA A 163 11.34 16.87 -8.29
CA ALA A 163 11.35 16.26 -6.97
C ALA A 163 10.21 16.80 -6.09
N THR A 164 9.94 18.12 -6.15
CA THR A 164 8.82 18.75 -5.42
C THR A 164 7.46 18.31 -5.96
N ARG A 165 7.33 18.09 -7.26
CA ARG A 165 6.07 17.60 -7.84
C ARG A 165 5.77 16.15 -7.43
N LEU A 166 6.79 15.31 -7.49
CA LEU A 166 6.72 13.93 -7.02
C LEU A 166 6.43 13.89 -5.52
N ALA A 167 7.00 14.82 -4.75
CA ALA A 167 6.67 15.01 -3.33
C ALA A 167 5.21 15.23 -3.05
N VAL A 168 4.60 16.17 -3.78
CA VAL A 168 3.19 16.49 -3.61
C VAL A 168 2.34 15.28 -3.96
N ALA A 169 2.68 14.54 -5.03
CA ALA A 169 1.96 13.32 -5.39
C ALA A 169 2.00 12.27 -4.26
N TRP A 170 3.18 11.92 -3.77
CA TRP A 170 3.30 10.96 -2.67
C TRP A 170 2.73 11.49 -1.35
N GLY A 171 2.77 12.80 -1.11
CA GLY A 171 2.14 13.45 0.03
C GLY A 171 0.62 13.28 0.05
N THR A 172 -0.04 13.30 -1.11
CA THR A 172 -1.50 13.06 -1.19
C THR A 172 -1.86 11.62 -0.89
N VAL A 173 -1.05 10.65 -1.35
CA VAL A 173 -1.20 9.22 -1.02
C VAL A 173 -1.06 9.01 0.49
N LEU A 174 -0.03 9.62 1.08
CA LEU A 174 0.25 9.57 2.49
C LEU A 174 -0.85 10.19 3.35
N LEU A 175 -1.44 11.30 2.88
CA LEU A 175 -2.58 11.93 3.54
C LEU A 175 -3.78 10.96 3.59
N TYR A 176 -4.01 10.20 2.52
CA TYR A 176 -5.08 9.21 2.51
C TYR A 176 -4.84 8.10 3.55
N ASP A 177 -3.61 7.58 3.63
CA ASP A 177 -3.23 6.57 4.62
C ASP A 177 -3.42 7.09 6.05
N VAL A 178 -3.11 8.36 6.31
CA VAL A 178 -3.32 9.00 7.63
C VAL A 178 -4.81 9.13 7.96
N VAL A 179 -5.67 9.42 6.98
CA VAL A 179 -7.13 9.48 7.19
C VAL A 179 -7.67 8.10 7.55
N ILE A 180 -7.31 7.08 6.78
CA ILE A 180 -7.63 5.68 7.08
C ILE A 180 -7.11 5.34 8.48
N PHE A 181 -5.87 5.76 8.79
CA PHE A 181 -5.24 5.63 10.09
C PHE A 181 -6.10 6.13 11.23
N PHE A 182 -6.40 7.41 11.16
CA PHE A 182 -7.08 8.08 12.23
C PHE A 182 -8.47 7.47 12.48
N LEU A 183 -9.23 7.18 11.42
CA LEU A 183 -10.56 6.58 11.55
C LEU A 183 -10.53 5.19 12.19
N THR A 184 -9.63 4.31 11.72
CA THR A 184 -9.52 2.96 12.26
C THR A 184 -9.06 3.01 13.73
N ALA A 185 -8.08 3.86 14.06
CA ALA A 185 -7.58 4.02 15.42
C ALA A 185 -8.67 4.55 16.36
N LEU A 186 -9.39 5.62 15.98
CA LEU A 186 -10.48 6.17 16.78
C LEU A 186 -11.54 5.13 17.11
N ARG A 187 -11.95 4.35 16.11
CA ARG A 187 -12.98 3.32 16.31
C ARG A 187 -12.45 2.15 17.14
N ALA A 188 -11.20 1.74 16.92
CA ALA A 188 -10.54 0.72 17.74
C ALA A 188 -10.45 1.15 19.22
N PHE A 189 -10.06 2.40 19.51
CA PHE A 189 -10.01 2.93 20.87
C PHE A 189 -11.38 2.99 21.55
N ARG A 190 -12.44 3.33 20.80
CA ARG A 190 -13.82 3.30 21.34
C ARG A 190 -14.28 1.89 21.67
N LEU A 191 -13.89 0.91 20.85
CA LEU A 191 -14.23 -0.50 21.02
C LEU A 191 -13.32 -1.23 22.01
N TRP A 192 -12.21 -0.63 22.41
CA TRP A 192 -11.25 -1.19 23.37
C TRP A 192 -11.89 -1.57 24.71
N ASN A 193 -12.89 -0.80 25.15
CA ASN A 193 -13.62 -1.06 26.40
C ASN A 193 -14.82 -2.00 26.25
N ALA A 194 -15.13 -2.51 25.05
CA ALA A 194 -16.41 -3.18 24.76
C ALA A 194 -16.38 -4.74 24.79
N GLY A 195 -15.21 -5.40 24.94
CA GLY A 195 -15.16 -6.88 25.11
C GLY A 195 -13.82 -7.54 24.74
N SER A 196 -13.56 -8.75 25.26
CA SER A 196 -12.24 -9.42 25.21
C SER A 196 -11.86 -10.10 23.88
N VAL A 197 -12.84 -10.55 23.09
CA VAL A 197 -12.58 -11.25 21.81
C VAL A 197 -12.28 -10.25 20.69
N LEU A 198 -13.09 -9.18 20.59
CA LEU A 198 -12.86 -8.05 19.68
C LEU A 198 -11.51 -7.36 19.99
N HIS A 199 -11.12 -7.33 21.26
CA HIS A 199 -9.83 -6.80 21.71
C HIS A 199 -8.64 -7.56 21.12
N THR A 200 -8.70 -8.88 20.89
CA THR A 200 -7.55 -9.63 20.34
C THR A 200 -7.35 -9.36 18.86
N VAL A 201 -8.45 -9.35 18.08
CA VAL A 201 -8.41 -9.07 16.63
C VAL A 201 -8.11 -7.59 16.35
N LEU A 202 -8.68 -6.67 17.14
CA LEU A 202 -8.37 -5.23 17.03
C LEU A 202 -6.95 -4.92 17.51
N ARG A 203 -6.44 -5.56 18.56
CA ARG A 203 -5.06 -5.35 19.04
C ARG A 203 -4.05 -5.69 17.96
N ASP A 204 -4.16 -6.85 17.34
CA ASP A 204 -3.21 -7.29 16.32
C ASP A 204 -3.30 -6.40 15.08
N GLY A 205 -4.53 -6.09 14.63
CA GLY A 205 -4.76 -5.17 13.51
C GLY A 205 -4.37 -3.71 13.76
N LEU A 206 -4.38 -3.24 15.02
CA LEU A 206 -4.02 -1.86 15.41
C LEU A 206 -2.51 -1.69 15.59
N PHE A 207 -1.80 -2.68 16.15
CA PHE A 207 -0.33 -2.63 16.26
C PHE A 207 0.34 -2.46 14.91
N TYR A 208 -0.10 -3.28 13.97
CA TYR A 208 0.34 -3.23 12.59
C TYR A 208 0.16 -1.83 11.99
N PHE A 209 -0.98 -1.25 12.28
CA PHE A 209 -1.38 0.01 11.73
C PHE A 209 -0.71 1.22 12.40
N CYS A 210 -0.43 1.15 13.70
CA CYS A 210 0.42 2.09 14.40
C CYS A 210 1.86 2.05 13.86
N ALA A 211 2.37 0.85 13.54
CA ALA A 211 3.66 0.71 12.89
C ALA A 211 3.64 1.36 11.49
N LEU A 212 2.56 1.20 10.74
CA LEU A 212 2.39 1.85 9.44
C LEU A 212 2.42 3.37 9.53
N SER A 213 1.70 3.93 10.49
CA SER A 213 1.69 5.38 10.73
C SER A 213 3.01 5.92 11.22
N ALA A 214 3.74 5.18 12.05
CA ALA A 214 5.08 5.57 12.45
C ALA A 214 6.02 5.64 11.24
N VAL A 215 5.97 4.64 10.36
CA VAL A 215 6.74 4.61 9.10
C VAL A 215 6.33 5.78 8.19
N ASN A 216 5.03 6.05 8.09
CA ASN A 216 4.48 7.15 7.29
C ASN A 216 4.87 8.53 7.83
N ILE A 217 4.89 8.73 9.14
CA ILE A 217 5.36 9.98 9.77
C ILE A 217 6.87 10.14 9.55
N VAL A 218 7.65 9.07 9.71
CA VAL A 218 9.09 9.08 9.39
C VAL A 218 9.31 9.45 7.92
N ASN A 219 8.46 8.98 7.01
CA ASN A 219 8.49 9.36 5.60
C ASN A 219 8.25 10.88 5.42
N ILE A 220 7.24 11.48 6.08
CA ILE A 220 7.00 12.95 6.04
C ILE A 220 8.21 13.73 6.57
N VAL A 221 8.73 13.33 7.73
CA VAL A 221 9.84 14.04 8.38
C VAL A 221 11.10 13.99 7.50
N ASN A 222 11.40 12.83 6.91
CA ASN A 222 12.49 12.71 5.95
C ASN A 222 12.22 13.53 4.69
N PHE A 223 10.97 13.57 4.22
CA PHE A 223 10.56 14.39 3.09
C PHE A 223 10.87 15.88 3.29
N VAL A 224 10.64 16.39 4.51
CA VAL A 224 10.82 17.81 4.85
C VAL A 224 12.27 18.15 5.17
N THR A 225 13.05 17.22 5.71
CA THR A 225 14.36 17.53 6.28
C THR A 225 15.53 17.10 5.39
N LEU A 226 15.53 15.88 4.85
CA LEU A 226 16.67 15.31 4.16
C LEU A 226 16.24 14.15 3.25
N LEU A 227 16.37 14.38 1.94
CA LEU A 227 16.33 13.41 0.84
C LEU A 227 14.98 13.21 0.14
N LYS A 228 15.12 13.20 -1.19
CA LYS A 228 14.27 12.76 -2.30
C LYS A 228 13.31 11.59 -1.94
N PRO A 229 12.26 11.31 -2.74
CA PRO A 229 11.18 10.31 -2.51
C PRO A 229 11.54 8.85 -2.17
N THR A 230 12.80 8.58 -1.87
CA THR A 230 13.45 7.31 -1.51
C THR A 230 12.71 6.45 -0.48
N PHE A 231 11.92 7.00 0.45
CA PHE A 231 11.21 6.19 1.47
C PHE A 231 9.80 5.72 1.05
N ALA A 232 9.25 6.23 -0.05
CA ALA A 232 7.92 5.84 -0.52
C ALA A 232 7.80 4.33 -0.79
N SER A 233 8.79 3.74 -1.46
CA SER A 233 8.81 2.30 -1.74
C SER A 233 8.93 1.44 -0.47
N LEU A 234 9.64 1.92 0.57
CA LEU A 234 9.68 1.24 1.87
C LEU A 234 8.32 1.26 2.55
N THR A 235 7.68 2.42 2.58
CA THR A 235 6.31 2.57 3.07
C THR A 235 5.38 1.61 2.34
N ASN A 236 5.38 1.60 1.00
CA ASN A 236 4.51 0.75 0.19
C ASN A 236 4.75 -0.74 0.49
N ALA A 237 6.01 -1.17 0.53
CA ALA A 237 6.36 -2.55 0.84
C ALA A 237 5.86 -2.94 2.23
N LEU A 238 6.02 -2.06 3.23
CA LEU A 238 5.51 -2.29 4.58
C LEU A 238 3.99 -2.29 4.61
N SER A 239 3.30 -1.35 3.97
CA SER A 239 1.83 -1.31 3.83
C SER A 239 1.29 -2.65 3.31
N VAL A 240 1.86 -3.15 2.22
CA VAL A 240 1.41 -4.40 1.59
C VAL A 240 1.72 -5.62 2.44
N THR A 241 2.92 -5.73 3.00
CA THR A 241 3.31 -6.81 3.93
C THR A 241 2.32 -6.88 5.09
N LEU A 242 2.01 -5.72 5.66
CA LEU A 242 1.14 -5.58 6.80
C LEU A 242 -0.31 -5.95 6.52
N ILE A 243 -0.85 -5.41 5.43
CA ILE A 243 -2.22 -5.72 5.00
C ILE A 243 -2.32 -7.21 4.67
N SER A 244 -1.26 -7.78 4.09
CA SER A 244 -1.24 -9.18 3.72
C SER A 244 -1.30 -10.08 4.94
N ARG A 245 -0.44 -9.85 5.93
CA ARG A 245 -0.43 -10.58 7.21
C ARG A 245 -1.75 -10.48 7.94
N LEU A 246 -2.35 -9.28 7.96
CA LEU A 246 -3.66 -9.11 8.57
C LEU A 246 -4.73 -9.95 7.88
N MET A 247 -4.80 -9.90 6.55
CA MET A 247 -5.80 -10.64 5.77
C MET A 247 -5.62 -12.16 5.92
N LEU A 248 -4.39 -12.64 5.99
CA LEU A 248 -4.07 -14.05 6.27
C LEU A 248 -4.49 -14.45 7.68
N ASN A 249 -4.16 -13.64 8.70
CA ASN A 249 -4.54 -13.90 10.10
C ASN A 249 -6.06 -13.94 10.27
N LEU A 250 -6.78 -12.99 9.65
CA LEU A 250 -8.25 -12.96 9.69
C LEU A 250 -8.85 -14.22 9.06
N ARG A 251 -8.31 -14.63 7.90
CA ARG A 251 -8.78 -15.82 7.19
C ARG A 251 -8.48 -17.10 7.96
N SER A 252 -7.28 -17.20 8.55
CA SER A 252 -6.88 -18.33 9.39
C SER A 252 -7.78 -18.48 10.62
N ASN A 253 -8.13 -17.36 11.26
CA ASN A 253 -9.05 -17.38 12.39
C ASN A 253 -10.48 -17.78 11.98
N ALA A 254 -10.98 -17.27 10.85
CA ALA A 254 -12.30 -17.64 10.33
C ALA A 254 -12.38 -19.13 9.93
N ASP A 255 -11.27 -19.73 9.50
CA ASP A 255 -11.23 -21.16 9.21
C ASP A 255 -11.14 -22.03 10.49
N ARG A 256 -10.57 -21.50 11.58
CA ARG A 256 -10.52 -22.18 12.88
C ARG A 256 -11.85 -22.10 13.65
N ASP A 257 -12.62 -21.05 13.43
CA ASP A 257 -13.91 -20.83 14.09
C ASP A 257 -15.03 -20.62 13.06
N PRO A 258 -15.77 -21.69 12.68
CA PRO A 258 -16.82 -21.63 11.67
C PRO A 258 -17.95 -20.64 11.99
N SER A 259 -18.15 -20.29 13.26
CA SER A 259 -19.17 -19.32 13.69
C SER A 259 -18.89 -17.90 13.15
N LEU A 260 -17.61 -17.54 12.97
CA LEU A 260 -17.21 -16.27 12.36
C LEU A 260 -17.50 -16.20 10.86
N ASN A 261 -17.48 -17.33 10.14
CA ASN A 261 -17.86 -17.33 8.73
C ASN A 261 -19.35 -17.08 8.56
N GLU A 262 -20.19 -17.58 9.47
CA GLU A 262 -21.64 -17.33 9.46
C GLU A 262 -21.93 -15.85 9.71
N ASP A 263 -21.24 -15.20 10.65
CA ASP A 263 -21.36 -13.75 10.90
C ASP A 263 -20.85 -12.90 9.72
N ILE A 264 -19.75 -13.30 9.06
CA ILE A 264 -19.20 -12.60 7.89
C ILE A 264 -20.10 -12.78 6.67
N GLU A 265 -20.59 -13.99 6.40
CA GLU A 265 -21.55 -14.24 5.31
C GLU A 265 -22.87 -13.52 5.57
N LEU A 266 -23.37 -13.51 6.82
CA LEU A 266 -24.57 -12.76 7.19
C LEU A 266 -24.39 -11.25 6.98
N HIS A 267 -23.23 -10.70 7.33
CA HIS A 267 -22.90 -9.28 7.10
C HIS A 267 -22.69 -8.93 5.63
N VAL A 268 -22.16 -9.83 4.81
CA VAL A 268 -22.01 -9.62 3.35
C VAL A 268 -23.38 -9.73 2.66
N VAL A 269 -24.22 -10.69 3.07
CA VAL A 269 -25.58 -10.87 2.53
C VAL A 269 -26.49 -9.71 2.94
N HIS A 270 -26.39 -9.19 4.16
CA HIS A 270 -27.13 -7.97 4.57
C HIS A 270 -26.66 -6.75 3.79
N ALA A 271 -25.35 -6.61 3.53
CA ALA A 271 -24.84 -5.50 2.74
C ALA A 271 -25.39 -5.51 1.31
N ASP A 272 -25.51 -6.70 0.70
CA ASP A 272 -26.03 -6.87 -0.66
C ASP A 272 -27.57 -6.65 -0.72
N LEU A 273 -28.28 -7.07 0.34
CA LEU A 273 -29.72 -6.85 0.44
C LEU A 273 -30.07 -5.37 0.63
N ASP A 274 -29.29 -4.64 1.44
CA ASP A 274 -29.47 -3.20 1.63
C ASP A 274 -29.13 -2.40 0.36
N THR A 275 -28.17 -2.85 -0.46
CA THR A 275 -27.87 -2.23 -1.76
C THR A 275 -29.00 -2.47 -2.76
N VAL A 276 -29.58 -3.66 -2.80
CA VAL A 276 -30.74 -3.99 -3.63
C VAL A 276 -31.96 -3.18 -3.21
N LEU A 277 -32.30 -3.14 -1.91
CA LEU A 277 -33.42 -2.36 -1.37
C LEU A 277 -33.26 -0.86 -1.63
N SER A 278 -32.04 -0.33 -1.52
CA SER A 278 -31.72 1.05 -1.86
C SER A 278 -31.98 1.37 -3.33
N SER A 279 -31.60 0.45 -4.24
CA SER A 279 -31.81 0.63 -5.68
C SER A 279 -33.29 0.53 -6.10
N ASP A 280 -34.07 -0.31 -5.41
CA ASP A 280 -35.51 -0.47 -5.63
C ASP A 280 -36.33 0.71 -5.12
N VAL A 281 -35.87 1.36 -4.04
CA VAL A 281 -36.51 2.58 -3.51
C VAL A 281 -36.23 3.77 -4.44
N GLU A 282 -35.02 3.87 -4.99
CA GLU A 282 -34.64 4.96 -5.89
C GLU A 282 -35.35 4.84 -7.26
N THR A 283 -35.48 3.63 -7.81
CA THR A 283 -36.25 3.39 -9.04
C THR A 283 -37.76 3.55 -8.89
N ARG A 284 -38.32 3.45 -7.67
CA ARG A 284 -39.73 3.78 -7.39
C ARG A 284 -39.97 5.27 -7.18
N ALA A 285 -38.96 6.04 -6.79
CA ALA A 285 -39.07 7.48 -6.60
C ALA A 285 -39.05 8.27 -7.93
N GLU A 286 -38.58 7.65 -9.02
CA GLU A 286 -38.49 8.26 -10.36
C GLU A 286 -39.67 7.90 -11.30
N ARG A 287 -40.66 7.12 -10.84
CA ARG A 287 -41.93 6.89 -11.55
C ARG A 287 -43.08 7.64 -10.91
#